data_AF-A0A1Q8VMK0-F1
#
_entry.id   AF-A0A1Q8VMK0-F1
#
_cell.length_a   1.000
_cell.length_b   1.000
_cell.length_c   1.000
_cell.angle_alpha   90.00
_cell.angle_beta   90.00
_cell.angle_gamma   90.00
#
_symmetry.space_group_name_H-M   'P 1'
#
loop_
_entity.id
_entity.type
_entity.pdbx_description
1 polymer ?
#
loop_
_entity_poly.entity_id
_entity_poly.type
_entity_poly.pdbx_seq_one_letter_code
_entity_poly.pdbx_strand_id
1 'polypeptide(L)'
;DFKMDSLPIDGRITDLRSFARFGEEGVDLFCVDSTNAEVPGMVGHEGEIGQVLDNVFADSDGQIIVASFASHVHRVQQVLDAAALHDRRVALVGRSMVRNMGIASERGYLKVPAGVLIDARDITSLPPHERVLMVTGSQGEPMAALSRMAHSEHRSVTIEPGDTVIFASSLIPGNENSVFRVINQLMRLGARVVHQGNAKVHVSGHASSEELLHVYNIVQPRNVMPIHGEIRHLVANGGLAVKTGVAPERVMLCEDGVAVDLDGGVARIAGQVPCGYIYVDGSSVGEIDEAELKDRRILAEEGFVSVYAVVETTTGTILAGPHIQARGVAEDDSVFEEILPDVTEALSAALETGKADAYSLQQVMRRTLGRWIGRRLRRRPMIVPVVIEA
;
A
#
# COMPACT_ATOMS: atom_id res chain seq x y z
N ASP A 1 -8.23 -15.53 6.45
CA ASP A 1 -6.81 -15.47 6.89
C ASP A 1 -6.65 -16.25 8.17
N PHE A 2 -5.53 -16.95 8.33
CA PHE A 2 -5.23 -17.70 9.56
C PHE A 2 -3.73 -18.01 9.65
N LYS A 3 -3.24 -18.36 10.83
CA LYS A 3 -1.97 -19.06 11.07
C LYS A 3 -2.17 -20.20 12.07
N MET A 4 -1.19 -21.08 12.26
CA MET A 4 -1.21 -22.17 13.23
C MET A 4 -0.30 -21.88 14.43
N ASP A 5 -0.60 -20.79 15.14
CA ASP A 5 0.15 -20.48 16.37
C ASP A 5 -0.23 -21.46 17.49
N SER A 6 0.74 -22.27 17.92
CA SER A 6 0.57 -23.25 19.01
C SER A 6 0.75 -22.65 20.40
N LEU A 7 1.34 -21.45 20.50
CA LEU A 7 1.59 -20.74 21.75
C LEU A 7 1.06 -19.29 21.66
N PRO A 8 -0.22 -19.09 21.30
CA PRO A 8 -0.78 -17.75 21.16
C PRO A 8 -0.93 -17.10 22.54
N ILE A 9 -0.69 -15.79 22.61
CA ILE A 9 -0.64 -15.07 23.88
C ILE A 9 -2.00 -15.00 24.61
N ASP A 10 -3.11 -15.14 23.88
CA ASP A 10 -4.47 -15.16 24.42
C ASP A 10 -4.97 -16.59 24.73
N GLY A 11 -4.13 -17.61 24.50
CA GLY A 11 -4.46 -19.02 24.67
C GLY A 11 -5.44 -19.56 23.62
N ARG A 12 -5.82 -18.78 22.60
CA ARG A 12 -6.76 -19.20 21.56
C ARG A 12 -6.02 -19.82 20.38
N ILE A 13 -5.84 -21.13 20.44
CA ILE A 13 -5.24 -21.89 19.33
C ILE A 13 -6.23 -22.00 18.16
N THR A 14 -5.68 -22.16 16.96
CA THR A 14 -6.45 -22.54 15.77
C THR A 14 -7.15 -23.88 16.02
N ASP A 15 -8.47 -23.93 15.80
CA ASP A 15 -9.28 -25.11 16.10
C ASP A 15 -9.13 -26.20 15.03
N LEU A 16 -7.96 -26.84 15.03
CA LEU A 16 -7.66 -27.96 14.13
C LEU A 16 -8.55 -29.18 14.38
N ARG A 17 -9.19 -29.28 15.55
CA ARG A 17 -10.14 -30.37 15.85
C ARG A 17 -11.39 -30.23 15.01
N SER A 18 -11.94 -29.02 14.93
CA SER A 18 -13.05 -28.74 14.03
C SER A 18 -12.66 -28.92 12.56
N PHE A 19 -11.43 -28.53 12.17
CA PHE A 19 -10.94 -28.78 10.81
C PHE A 19 -10.90 -30.27 10.49
N ALA A 20 -10.37 -31.10 11.39
CA ALA A 20 -10.33 -32.55 11.23
C ALA A 20 -11.74 -33.15 11.14
N ARG A 21 -12.66 -32.73 12.02
CA ARG A 21 -14.06 -33.18 11.98
C ARG A 21 -14.72 -32.85 10.63
N PHE A 22 -14.53 -31.64 10.12
CA PHE A 22 -15.07 -31.28 8.80
C PHE A 22 -14.39 -32.06 7.66
N GLY A 23 -13.09 -32.35 7.79
CA GLY A 23 -12.40 -33.25 6.86
C GLY A 23 -13.03 -34.65 6.83
N GLU A 24 -13.36 -35.21 7.98
CA GLU A 24 -14.05 -36.51 8.10
C GLU A 24 -15.49 -36.49 7.56
N GLU A 25 -16.22 -35.40 7.79
CA GLU A 25 -17.56 -35.18 7.22
C GLU A 25 -17.51 -35.04 5.68
N GLY A 26 -16.38 -34.56 5.16
CA GLY A 26 -16.12 -34.34 3.75
C GLY A 26 -16.28 -32.86 3.37
N VAL A 27 -15.17 -32.23 2.97
CA VAL A 27 -15.17 -30.84 2.48
C VAL A 27 -15.22 -30.81 0.95
N ASP A 28 -16.33 -30.32 0.40
CA ASP A 28 -16.52 -30.22 -1.04
C ASP A 28 -15.64 -29.11 -1.66
N LEU A 29 -15.51 -27.94 -1.03
CA LEU A 29 -14.67 -26.85 -1.51
C LEU A 29 -13.99 -26.14 -0.34
N PHE A 30 -12.66 -26.05 -0.38
CA PHE A 30 -11.89 -25.31 0.62
C PHE A 30 -11.35 -24.00 0.03
N CYS A 31 -11.89 -22.87 0.52
CA CYS A 31 -11.42 -21.53 0.17
C CYS A 31 -10.39 -21.06 1.19
N VAL A 32 -9.13 -20.91 0.77
CA VAL A 32 -8.00 -20.81 1.72
C VAL A 32 -7.06 -19.66 1.40
N ASP A 33 -6.63 -18.97 2.46
CA ASP A 33 -5.67 -17.85 2.41
C ASP A 33 -4.35 -18.29 1.77
N SER A 34 -3.87 -17.50 0.81
CA SER A 34 -2.67 -17.79 0.02
C SER A 34 -1.50 -16.87 0.34
N THR A 35 -1.68 -15.87 1.20
CA THR A 35 -0.75 -14.74 1.40
C THR A 35 0.72 -15.17 1.56
N ASN A 36 0.97 -16.23 2.32
CA ASN A 36 2.32 -16.74 2.60
C ASN A 36 2.60 -18.12 1.96
N ALA A 37 1.87 -18.51 0.92
CA ALA A 37 2.03 -19.83 0.29
C ALA A 37 3.43 -20.07 -0.31
N GLU A 38 4.18 -19.01 -0.62
CA GLU A 38 5.56 -19.07 -1.12
C GLU A 38 6.61 -19.05 0.01
N VAL A 39 6.20 -18.81 1.26
CA VAL A 39 7.10 -18.70 2.41
C VAL A 39 7.34 -20.09 3.00
N PRO A 40 8.57 -20.62 2.98
CA PRO A 40 8.87 -21.95 3.49
C PRO A 40 8.88 -22.02 5.02
N GLY A 41 8.77 -23.23 5.56
CA GLY A 41 8.84 -23.49 7.00
C GLY A 41 7.56 -23.13 7.73
N MET A 42 7.63 -23.02 9.06
CA MET A 42 6.51 -22.66 9.94
C MET A 42 6.65 -21.20 10.39
N VAL A 43 5.53 -20.48 10.52
CA VAL A 43 5.52 -19.17 11.18
C VAL A 43 5.86 -19.33 12.67
N GLY A 44 6.70 -18.43 13.19
CA GLY A 44 7.06 -18.42 14.60
C GLY A 44 5.90 -18.05 15.52
N HIS A 45 6.00 -18.42 16.80
CA HIS A 45 4.98 -18.12 17.79
C HIS A 45 4.95 -16.64 18.17
N GLU A 46 3.76 -16.09 18.39
CA GLU A 46 3.62 -14.70 18.85
C GLU A 46 4.32 -14.50 20.22
N GLY A 47 4.31 -15.51 21.08
CA GLY A 47 4.94 -15.49 22.39
C GLY A 47 6.46 -15.22 22.36
N GLU A 48 7.16 -15.61 21.29
CA GLU A 48 8.60 -15.38 21.16
C GLU A 48 8.94 -13.89 20.97
N ILE A 49 8.00 -13.10 20.43
CA ILE A 49 8.20 -11.67 20.21
C ILE A 49 8.31 -10.90 21.53
N GLY A 50 7.65 -11.39 22.59
CA GLY A 50 7.69 -10.76 23.92
C GLY A 50 9.11 -10.63 24.44
N GLN A 51 9.90 -11.71 24.38
CA GLN A 51 11.30 -11.69 24.85
C GLN A 51 12.20 -10.77 24.01
N VAL A 52 11.94 -10.69 22.70
CA VAL A 52 12.71 -9.79 21.84
C VAL A 52 12.39 -8.33 22.16
N LEU A 53 11.12 -8.00 22.38
CA LEU A 53 10.72 -6.66 22.81
C LEU A 53 11.31 -6.32 24.19
N ASP A 54 11.24 -7.25 25.14
CA ASP A 54 11.84 -7.11 26.47
C ASP A 54 13.34 -6.77 26.39
N ASN A 55 14.13 -7.53 25.62
CA ASN A 55 15.55 -7.27 25.43
C ASN A 55 15.79 -5.89 24.79
N VAL A 56 15.00 -5.53 23.76
CA VAL A 56 15.15 -4.22 23.09
C VAL A 56 14.83 -3.07 24.06
N PHE A 57 13.85 -3.25 24.95
CA PHE A 57 13.49 -2.26 25.96
C PHE A 57 14.60 -2.11 27.01
N ALA A 58 15.18 -3.22 27.46
CA ALA A 58 16.31 -3.24 28.39
C ALA A 58 17.55 -2.54 27.81
N ASP A 59 17.84 -2.76 26.52
CA ASP A 59 19.02 -2.21 25.82
C ASP A 59 18.84 -0.74 25.36
N SER A 60 17.67 -0.14 25.56
CA SER A 60 17.37 1.21 25.06
C SER A 60 17.59 2.26 26.15
N ASP A 61 18.57 3.14 26.01
CA ASP A 61 18.74 4.27 26.95
C ASP A 61 17.84 5.48 26.62
N GLY A 62 17.36 5.56 25.37
CA GLY A 62 16.55 6.66 24.86
C GLY A 62 15.05 6.39 24.84
N GLN A 63 14.33 7.22 24.09
CA GLN A 63 12.91 7.00 23.80
C GLN A 63 12.74 5.80 22.86
N ILE A 64 11.68 5.02 23.08
CA ILE A 64 11.32 3.89 22.22
C ILE A 64 10.10 4.25 21.39
N ILE A 65 10.16 4.04 20.08
CA ILE A 65 9.05 4.24 19.14
C ILE A 65 8.72 2.89 18.53
N VAL A 66 7.52 2.36 18.80
CA VAL A 66 7.06 1.08 18.26
C VAL A 66 6.00 1.33 17.20
N ALA A 67 6.33 1.02 15.95
CA ALA A 67 5.42 1.13 14.81
C ALA A 67 4.78 -0.23 14.51
N SER A 68 3.45 -0.30 14.51
CA SER A 68 2.71 -1.52 14.13
C SER A 68 1.34 -1.19 13.55
N PHE A 69 0.64 -2.22 13.07
CA PHE A 69 -0.76 -2.10 12.67
C PHE A 69 -1.64 -1.80 13.89
N ALA A 70 -2.52 -0.81 13.75
CA ALA A 70 -3.48 -0.44 14.80
C ALA A 70 -4.50 -1.56 15.13
N SER A 71 -4.63 -2.57 14.28
CA SER A 71 -5.48 -3.74 14.51
C SER A 71 -4.77 -4.85 15.30
N HIS A 72 -3.45 -4.78 15.48
CA HIS A 72 -2.67 -5.85 16.10
C HIS A 72 -2.67 -5.74 17.64
N VAL A 73 -3.84 -5.98 18.26
CA VAL A 73 -4.05 -5.86 19.72
C VAL A 73 -2.99 -6.63 20.52
N HIS A 74 -2.66 -7.86 20.09
CA HIS A 74 -1.65 -8.69 20.74
C HIS A 74 -0.26 -8.05 20.79
N ARG A 75 0.14 -7.32 19.76
CA ARG A 75 1.42 -6.63 19.74
C ARG A 75 1.43 -5.46 20.70
N VAL A 76 0.33 -4.71 20.76
CA VAL A 76 0.18 -3.60 21.70
C VAL A 76 0.20 -4.12 23.14
N GLN A 77 -0.45 -5.25 23.42
CA GLN A 77 -0.38 -5.90 24.74
C GLN A 77 1.07 -6.18 25.15
N GLN A 78 1.84 -6.84 24.29
CA GLN A 78 3.25 -7.15 24.56
C GLN A 78 4.10 -5.89 24.80
N VAL A 79 3.82 -4.80 24.06
CA VAL A 79 4.48 -3.50 24.26
C VAL A 79 4.11 -2.88 25.60
N LEU A 80 2.83 -2.94 26.01
CA LEU A 80 2.39 -2.45 27.32
C LEU A 80 3.02 -3.26 28.46
N ASP A 81 3.11 -4.58 28.31
CA ASP A 81 3.69 -5.46 29.31
C ASP A 81 5.20 -5.22 29.44
N ALA A 82 5.93 -5.09 28.33
CA ALA A 82 7.34 -4.73 28.34
C ALA A 82 7.57 -3.33 28.93
N ALA A 83 6.72 -2.35 28.59
CA ALA A 83 6.81 -1.02 29.19
C ALA A 83 6.62 -1.06 30.71
N ALA A 84 5.64 -1.85 31.20
CA ALA A 84 5.40 -2.03 32.62
C ALA A 84 6.61 -2.64 33.35
N LEU A 85 7.29 -3.60 32.72
CA LEU A 85 8.45 -4.29 33.30
C LEU A 85 9.68 -3.38 33.41
N HIS A 86 9.83 -2.42 32.48
CA HIS A 86 10.96 -1.50 32.40
C HIS A 86 10.65 -0.10 32.95
N ASP A 87 9.59 0.04 33.76
CA ASP A 87 9.14 1.31 34.35
C ASP A 87 8.92 2.44 33.33
N ARG A 88 8.46 2.09 32.13
CA ARG A 88 8.17 3.03 31.04
C ARG A 88 6.68 3.33 30.89
N ARG A 89 6.41 4.50 30.34
CA ARG A 89 5.06 5.00 30.04
C ARG A 89 4.79 4.97 28.55
N VAL A 90 3.60 4.51 28.18
CA VAL A 90 3.19 4.32 26.78
C VAL A 90 2.17 5.37 26.38
N ALA A 91 2.41 6.05 25.28
CA ALA A 91 1.42 6.89 24.59
C ALA A 91 1.03 6.28 23.24
N LEU A 92 -0.28 6.20 22.99
CA LEU A 92 -0.82 5.78 21.69
C LEU A 92 -0.86 6.97 20.75
N VAL A 93 -0.21 6.87 19.59
CA VAL A 93 -0.13 7.95 18.61
C VAL A 93 -0.76 7.53 17.28
N GLY A 94 -1.82 8.24 16.91
CA GLY A 94 -2.58 8.02 15.68
C GLY A 94 -4.04 7.67 15.96
N ARG A 95 -4.96 8.25 15.18
CA ARG A 95 -6.42 8.11 15.39
C ARG A 95 -6.87 6.66 15.43
N SER A 96 -6.38 5.83 14.50
CA SER A 96 -6.75 4.41 14.44
C SER A 96 -6.18 3.63 15.62
N MET A 97 -4.97 3.94 16.09
CA MET A 97 -4.35 3.28 17.25
C MET A 97 -5.16 3.55 18.51
N VAL A 98 -5.46 4.82 18.79
CA VAL A 98 -6.28 5.23 19.94
C VAL A 98 -7.67 4.59 19.90
N ARG A 99 -8.35 4.66 18.75
CA ARG A 99 -9.71 4.11 18.58
C ARG A 99 -9.75 2.60 18.78
N ASN A 100 -8.88 1.86 18.10
CA ASN A 100 -8.90 0.40 18.13
C ASN A 100 -8.51 -0.13 19.52
N MET A 101 -7.51 0.47 20.17
CA MET A 101 -7.10 0.06 21.51
C MET A 101 -8.14 0.41 22.59
N GLY A 102 -8.85 1.53 22.43
CA GLY A 102 -10.01 1.86 23.28
C GLY A 102 -11.08 0.76 23.21
N ILE A 103 -11.50 0.39 22.00
CA ILE A 103 -12.47 -0.70 21.77
C ILE A 103 -11.93 -2.02 22.33
N ALA A 104 -10.66 -2.36 22.07
CA ALA A 104 -10.05 -3.59 22.56
C ALA A 104 -10.03 -3.66 24.10
N SER A 105 -9.75 -2.54 24.77
CA SER A 105 -9.76 -2.46 26.22
C SER A 105 -11.17 -2.60 26.80
N GLU A 106 -12.15 -1.89 26.24
CA GLU A 106 -13.57 -2.00 26.64
C GLU A 106 -14.13 -3.41 26.48
N ARG A 107 -13.66 -4.15 25.47
CA ARG A 107 -14.07 -5.53 25.18
C ARG A 107 -13.23 -6.59 25.92
N GLY A 108 -12.22 -6.18 26.68
CA GLY A 108 -11.36 -7.09 27.44
C GLY A 108 -10.30 -7.84 26.63
N TYR A 109 -10.06 -7.43 25.37
CA TYR A 109 -8.98 -7.96 24.54
C TYR A 109 -7.62 -7.32 24.84
N LEU A 110 -7.62 -6.11 25.41
CA LEU A 110 -6.42 -5.40 25.85
C LEU A 110 -6.49 -5.13 27.35
N LYS A 111 -5.51 -5.64 28.10
CA LYS A 111 -5.35 -5.38 29.52
C LYS A 111 -4.27 -4.33 29.69
N VAL A 112 -4.68 -3.12 30.09
CA VAL A 112 -3.74 -2.02 30.30
C VAL A 112 -3.25 -2.06 31.75
N PRO A 113 -1.94 -2.28 32.00
CA PRO A 113 -1.41 -2.24 33.37
C PRO A 113 -1.58 -0.85 33.97
N ALA A 114 -1.84 -0.81 35.28
CA ALA A 114 -2.13 0.44 35.98
C ALA A 114 -0.95 1.42 35.86
N GLY A 115 -1.24 2.65 35.46
CA GLY A 115 -0.22 3.69 35.37
C GLY A 115 0.81 3.48 34.26
N VAL A 116 0.60 2.59 33.28
CA VAL A 116 1.49 2.49 32.10
C VAL A 116 1.06 3.45 31.01
N LEU A 117 -0.23 3.48 30.67
CA LEU A 117 -0.73 4.34 29.61
C LEU A 117 -0.80 5.81 30.08
N ILE A 118 -0.45 6.74 29.18
CA ILE A 118 -0.54 8.19 29.39
C ILE A 118 -1.03 8.87 28.10
N ASP A 119 -1.59 10.09 28.23
CA ASP A 119 -1.95 10.90 27.06
C ASP A 119 -0.69 11.27 26.26
N ALA A 120 -0.81 11.23 24.93
CA ALA A 120 0.27 11.59 24.02
C ALA A 120 0.72 13.05 24.13
N ARG A 121 -0.07 13.93 24.75
CA ARG A 121 0.30 15.32 25.05
C ARG A 121 1.26 15.42 26.23
N ASP A 122 1.20 14.48 27.16
CA ASP A 122 1.94 14.53 28.42
C ASP A 122 3.24 13.72 28.34
N ILE A 123 3.38 12.82 27.36
CA ILE A 123 4.55 11.91 27.24
C ILE A 123 5.89 12.66 27.13
N THR A 124 5.91 13.83 26.50
CA THR A 124 7.14 14.63 26.34
C THR A 124 7.60 15.31 27.62
N SER A 125 6.77 15.32 28.68
CA SER A 125 7.17 15.83 30.00
C SER A 125 8.04 14.84 30.79
N LEU A 126 8.00 13.56 30.44
CA LEU A 126 8.81 12.51 31.07
C LEU A 126 10.25 12.54 30.56
N PRO A 127 11.26 12.00 31.26
CA PRO A 127 12.59 11.77 30.70
C PRO A 127 12.57 10.79 29.49
N PRO A 128 13.45 10.92 28.47
CA PRO A 128 13.42 10.06 27.28
C PRO A 128 13.42 8.55 27.56
N HIS A 129 14.21 8.09 28.53
CA HIS A 129 14.31 6.68 28.92
C HIS A 129 13.02 6.13 29.56
N GLU A 130 12.05 6.97 29.91
CA GLU A 130 10.74 6.52 30.41
C GLU A 130 9.67 6.51 29.30
N ARG A 131 10.00 6.94 28.07
CA ARG A 131 9.01 7.16 27.00
C ARG A 131 8.93 5.98 26.04
N VAL A 132 7.70 5.55 25.78
CA VAL A 132 7.34 4.61 24.70
C VAL A 132 6.20 5.20 23.87
N LEU A 133 6.39 5.27 22.56
CA LEU A 133 5.39 5.74 21.61
C LEU A 133 4.89 4.59 20.75
N MET A 134 3.63 4.19 20.91
CA MET A 134 2.99 3.19 20.06
C MET A 134 2.32 3.89 18.89
N VAL A 135 2.91 3.81 17.71
CA VAL A 135 2.55 4.64 16.54
C VAL A 135 2.02 3.83 15.37
N THR A 136 1.22 4.47 14.50
CA THR A 136 0.92 3.96 13.16
C THR A 136 2.01 4.35 12.16
N GLY A 137 1.98 3.74 10.97
CA GLY A 137 2.88 4.09 9.87
C GLY A 137 3.98 3.08 9.60
N SER A 138 3.77 1.82 9.99
CA SER A 138 4.78 0.78 9.83
C SER A 138 4.96 0.33 8.38
N GLN A 139 4.09 0.77 7.45
CA GLN A 139 4.20 0.52 6.00
C GLN A 139 4.75 1.73 5.23
N GLY A 140 5.27 2.75 5.94
CA GLY A 140 5.84 3.94 5.31
C GLY A 140 4.79 4.86 4.69
N GLU A 141 3.54 4.80 5.15
CA GLU A 141 2.47 5.66 4.66
C GLU A 141 2.81 7.13 4.95
N PRO A 142 2.87 8.03 3.96
CA PRO A 142 3.46 9.37 4.13
C PRO A 142 2.82 10.20 5.24
N MET A 143 1.51 10.08 5.42
CA MET A 143 0.74 10.86 6.41
C MET A 143 0.66 10.21 7.79
N ALA A 144 1.22 9.01 7.97
CA ALA A 144 1.20 8.32 9.24
C ALA A 144 2.17 8.93 10.26
N ALA A 145 1.96 8.61 11.54
CA ALA A 145 2.72 9.18 12.64
C ALA A 145 4.23 8.96 12.48
N LEU A 146 4.66 7.73 12.20
CA LEU A 146 6.08 7.40 12.04
C LEU A 146 6.73 8.16 10.87
N SER A 147 6.10 8.18 9.69
CA SER A 147 6.62 8.87 8.52
C SER A 147 6.79 10.37 8.78
N ARG A 148 5.82 11.00 9.46
CA ARG A 148 5.91 12.41 9.85
C ARG A 148 7.01 12.65 10.88
N MET A 149 7.24 11.73 11.81
CA MET A 149 8.36 11.81 12.76
C MET A 149 9.70 11.72 12.04
N ALA A 150 9.84 10.79 11.07
CA ALA A 150 11.07 10.66 10.27
C ALA A 150 11.39 11.92 9.46
N HIS A 151 10.37 12.63 8.95
CA HIS A 151 10.57 13.90 8.25
C HIS A 151 10.63 15.12 9.19
N SER A 152 10.59 14.93 10.52
CA SER A 152 10.54 16.02 11.51
C SER A 152 9.33 16.95 11.36
N GLU A 153 8.22 16.44 10.82
CA GLU A 153 6.97 17.15 10.58
C GLU A 153 5.88 16.83 11.62
N HIS A 154 6.17 15.92 12.55
CA HIS A 154 5.24 15.57 13.62
C HIS A 154 5.20 16.68 14.68
N ARG A 155 3.99 17.12 15.06
CA ARG A 155 3.81 18.38 15.83
C ARG A 155 4.39 18.35 17.25
N SER A 156 4.43 17.18 17.87
CA SER A 156 4.70 17.04 19.31
C SER A 156 5.82 16.07 19.65
N VAL A 157 6.39 15.37 18.66
CA VAL A 157 7.40 14.34 18.90
C VAL A 157 8.45 14.47 17.81
N THR A 158 9.69 14.56 18.23
CA THR A 158 10.89 14.53 17.38
C THR A 158 11.68 13.26 17.68
N ILE A 159 12.43 12.79 16.68
CA ILE A 159 13.38 11.70 16.84
C ILE A 159 14.74 12.30 17.17
N GLU A 160 15.36 11.84 18.25
CA GLU A 160 16.67 12.30 18.69
C GLU A 160 17.74 11.19 18.51
N PRO A 161 19.02 11.55 18.36
CA PRO A 161 20.09 10.54 18.32
C PRO A 161 20.08 9.65 19.57
N GLY A 162 20.14 8.34 19.37
CA GLY A 162 20.05 7.35 20.45
C GLY A 162 18.64 6.80 20.72
N ASP A 163 17.59 7.41 20.13
CA ASP A 163 16.25 6.83 20.16
C ASP A 163 16.22 5.48 19.44
N THR A 164 15.35 4.58 19.91
CA THR A 164 15.14 3.27 19.30
C THR A 164 13.79 3.21 18.59
N VAL A 165 13.79 2.86 17.30
CA VAL A 165 12.57 2.68 16.51
C VAL A 165 12.40 1.20 16.16
N ILE A 166 11.28 0.61 16.54
CA ILE A 166 10.94 -0.79 16.32
C ILE A 166 9.84 -0.88 15.27
N PHE A 167 10.13 -1.53 14.14
CA PHE A 167 9.14 -1.92 13.14
C PHE A 167 8.53 -3.27 13.53
N ALA A 168 7.46 -3.21 14.31
CA ALA A 168 6.73 -4.35 14.86
C ALA A 168 5.64 -4.84 13.89
N SER A 169 5.95 -4.91 12.59
CA SER A 169 5.08 -5.49 11.55
C SER A 169 5.92 -6.02 10.38
N SER A 170 5.37 -6.95 9.60
CA SER A 170 5.94 -7.35 8.32
C SER A 170 5.80 -6.23 7.29
N LEU A 171 6.64 -6.30 6.25
CA LEU A 171 6.44 -5.57 5.02
C LEU A 171 5.25 -6.20 4.28
N ILE A 172 4.25 -5.40 3.92
CA ILE A 172 3.26 -5.81 2.93
C ILE A 172 3.93 -5.72 1.56
N PRO A 173 3.84 -6.76 0.72
CA PRO A 173 4.37 -6.72 -0.64
C PRO A 173 3.92 -5.47 -1.41
N GLY A 174 4.88 -4.76 -2.02
CA GLY A 174 4.67 -3.49 -2.74
C GLY A 174 4.99 -2.24 -1.92
N ASN A 175 5.09 -2.33 -0.59
CA ASN A 175 5.39 -1.18 0.29
C ASN A 175 6.87 -1.08 0.69
N GLU A 176 7.74 -1.97 0.20
CA GLU A 176 9.14 -2.08 0.61
C GLU A 176 9.89 -0.76 0.42
N ASN A 177 9.72 -0.11 -0.73
CA ASN A 177 10.37 1.16 -1.04
C ASN A 177 9.95 2.28 -0.06
N SER A 178 8.68 2.33 0.31
CA SER A 178 8.15 3.33 1.26
C SER A 178 8.73 3.10 2.65
N VAL A 179 8.75 1.85 3.12
CA VAL A 179 9.31 1.50 4.43
C VAL A 179 10.81 1.76 4.48
N PHE A 180 11.57 1.34 3.48
CA PHE A 180 13.02 1.58 3.44
C PHE A 180 13.38 3.06 3.40
N ARG A 181 12.56 3.89 2.74
CA ARG A 181 12.73 5.35 2.78
C ARG A 181 12.60 5.90 4.20
N VAL A 182 11.58 5.46 4.95
CA VAL A 182 11.39 5.86 6.34
C VAL A 182 12.53 5.34 7.22
N ILE A 183 12.95 4.09 7.07
CA ILE A 183 14.10 3.52 7.80
C ILE A 183 15.36 4.35 7.56
N ASN A 184 15.70 4.62 6.30
CA ASN A 184 16.88 5.41 5.95
C ASN A 184 16.85 6.81 6.58
N GLN A 185 15.68 7.44 6.58
CA GLN A 185 15.50 8.76 7.17
C GLN A 185 15.64 8.73 8.70
N LEU A 186 15.09 7.72 9.37
CA LEU A 186 15.26 7.54 10.83
C LEU A 186 16.73 7.28 11.21
N MET A 187 17.42 6.41 10.46
CA MET A 187 18.84 6.14 10.67
C MET A 187 19.68 7.41 10.43
N ARG A 188 19.32 8.24 9.46
CA ARG A 188 19.96 9.54 9.21
C ARG A 188 19.81 10.50 10.39
N LEU A 189 18.73 10.43 11.16
CA LEU A 189 18.52 11.20 12.38
C LEU A 189 19.31 10.63 13.59
N GLY A 190 20.02 9.51 13.42
CA GLY A 190 20.80 8.88 14.48
C GLY A 190 19.99 7.91 15.35
N ALA A 191 18.80 7.51 14.91
CA ALA A 191 18.01 6.51 15.61
C ALA A 191 18.53 5.09 15.34
N ARG A 192 18.46 4.24 16.36
CA ARG A 192 18.66 2.79 16.24
C ARG A 192 17.38 2.15 15.70
N VAL A 193 17.44 1.57 14.50
CA VAL A 193 16.26 0.95 13.87
C VAL A 193 16.29 -0.58 14.01
N VAL A 194 15.25 -1.13 14.62
CA VAL A 194 15.02 -2.57 14.80
C VAL A 194 13.88 -3.00 13.87
N HIS A 195 14.12 -3.97 12.99
CA HIS A 195 13.15 -4.44 12.01
C HIS A 195 13.36 -5.93 11.72
N GLN A 196 12.45 -6.56 10.98
CA GLN A 196 12.48 -8.01 10.69
C GLN A 196 13.81 -8.52 10.09
N GLY A 197 14.56 -7.66 9.40
CA GLY A 197 15.84 -8.03 8.78
C GLY A 197 17.01 -8.14 9.77
N ASN A 198 16.91 -7.55 10.96
CA ASN A 198 17.99 -7.56 11.97
C ASN A 198 17.57 -8.12 13.34
N ALA A 199 16.28 -8.23 13.61
CA ALA A 199 15.74 -8.85 14.83
C ALA A 199 14.39 -9.50 14.58
N LYS A 200 14.06 -10.53 15.36
CA LYS A 200 12.76 -11.21 15.32
C LYS A 200 11.68 -10.41 16.06
N VAL A 201 11.36 -9.22 15.54
CA VAL A 201 10.35 -8.30 16.11
C VAL A 201 8.97 -8.43 15.47
N HIS A 202 8.79 -9.40 14.58
CA HIS A 202 7.51 -9.68 13.95
C HIS A 202 7.42 -11.15 13.55
N VAL A 203 6.20 -11.69 13.61
CA VAL A 203 5.78 -12.95 13.02
C VAL A 203 4.52 -12.69 12.21
N SER A 204 4.39 -13.32 11.05
CA SER A 204 3.24 -13.09 10.17
C SER A 204 1.93 -13.51 10.84
N GLY A 205 0.82 -12.94 10.36
CA GLY A 205 -0.54 -13.38 10.71
C GLY A 205 -1.10 -14.47 9.80
N HIS A 206 -0.38 -14.83 8.73
CA HIS A 206 -0.84 -15.74 7.69
C HIS A 206 0.01 -17.02 7.65
N ALA A 207 -0.65 -18.16 7.41
CA ALA A 207 -0.04 -19.48 7.36
C ALA A 207 1.01 -19.58 6.24
N SER A 208 2.19 -20.05 6.59
CA SER A 208 3.26 -20.36 5.63
C SER A 208 2.97 -21.65 4.85
N SER A 209 3.86 -22.00 3.91
CA SER A 209 3.68 -23.20 3.09
C SER A 209 3.55 -24.49 3.91
N GLU A 210 4.32 -24.64 5.00
CA GLU A 210 4.26 -25.86 5.84
C GLU A 210 2.96 -25.92 6.67
N GLU A 211 2.50 -24.79 7.20
CA GLU A 211 1.22 -24.72 7.90
C GLU A 211 0.05 -25.03 6.95
N LEU A 212 0.11 -24.53 5.72
CA LEU A 212 -0.88 -24.87 4.67
C LEU A 212 -0.86 -26.37 4.34
N LEU A 213 0.32 -26.98 4.21
CA LEU A 213 0.44 -28.44 3.99
C LEU A 213 -0.20 -29.24 5.13
N HIS A 214 0.00 -28.84 6.39
CA HIS A 214 -0.69 -29.46 7.53
C HIS A 214 -2.20 -29.35 7.42
N VAL A 215 -2.72 -28.15 7.11
CA VAL A 215 -4.16 -27.94 6.96
C VAL A 215 -4.73 -28.77 5.81
N TYR A 216 -4.08 -28.84 4.65
CA TYR A 216 -4.55 -29.67 3.55
C TYR A 216 -4.58 -31.16 3.91
N ASN A 217 -3.58 -31.65 4.62
CA ASN A 217 -3.55 -33.05 5.08
C ASN A 217 -4.64 -33.36 6.12
N ILE A 218 -5.07 -32.37 6.90
CA ILE A 218 -6.16 -32.51 7.88
C ILE A 218 -7.53 -32.43 7.20
N VAL A 219 -7.72 -31.46 6.31
CA VAL A 219 -9.02 -31.14 5.70
C VAL A 219 -9.34 -32.06 4.52
N GLN A 220 -8.32 -32.50 3.78
CA GLN A 220 -8.43 -33.37 2.60
C GLN A 220 -9.59 -33.00 1.65
N PRO A 221 -9.66 -31.74 1.19
CA PRO A 221 -10.83 -31.27 0.45
C PRO A 221 -10.91 -31.88 -0.96
N ARG A 222 -12.13 -32.04 -1.47
CA ARG A 222 -12.37 -32.52 -2.84
C ARG A 222 -11.95 -31.52 -3.91
N ASN A 223 -12.17 -30.23 -3.64
CA ASN A 223 -11.76 -29.12 -4.49
C ASN A 223 -11.15 -28.02 -3.60
N VAL A 224 -10.23 -27.24 -4.16
CA VAL A 224 -9.63 -26.09 -3.48
C VAL A 224 -9.80 -24.84 -4.32
N MET A 225 -10.05 -23.73 -3.66
CA MET A 225 -10.02 -22.40 -4.27
C MET A 225 -9.05 -21.54 -3.46
N PRO A 226 -7.79 -21.38 -3.91
CA PRO A 226 -6.90 -20.40 -3.34
C PRO A 226 -7.52 -19.01 -3.42
N ILE A 227 -7.58 -18.31 -2.28
CA ILE A 227 -8.06 -16.93 -2.18
C ILE A 227 -7.03 -16.07 -1.43
N HIS A 228 -7.26 -14.77 -1.36
CA HIS A 228 -6.47 -13.83 -0.57
C HIS A 228 -4.96 -13.85 -0.92
N GLY A 229 -4.63 -13.31 -2.11
CA GLY A 229 -3.26 -13.13 -2.58
C GLY A 229 -3.20 -12.77 -4.07
N GLU A 230 -2.07 -12.20 -4.52
CA GLU A 230 -1.76 -12.04 -5.95
C GLU A 230 -1.68 -13.40 -6.67
N ILE A 231 -1.75 -13.40 -8.01
CA ILE A 231 -1.73 -14.61 -8.85
C ILE A 231 -0.63 -15.60 -8.46
N ARG A 232 0.61 -15.13 -8.21
CA ARG A 232 1.72 -16.00 -7.78
C ARG A 232 1.43 -16.78 -6.50
N HIS A 233 0.76 -16.15 -5.54
CA HIS A 233 0.37 -16.76 -4.27
C HIS A 233 -0.73 -17.80 -4.49
N LEU A 234 -1.75 -17.48 -5.30
CA LEU A 234 -2.85 -18.40 -5.62
C LEU A 234 -2.31 -19.67 -6.31
N VAL A 235 -1.42 -19.49 -7.27
CA VAL A 235 -0.74 -20.58 -7.98
C VAL A 235 0.12 -21.42 -7.01
N ALA A 236 0.90 -20.77 -6.14
CA ALA A 236 1.72 -21.46 -5.15
C ALA A 236 0.87 -22.31 -4.20
N ASN A 237 -0.22 -21.74 -3.67
CA ASN A 237 -1.13 -22.43 -2.75
C ASN A 237 -1.86 -23.60 -3.43
N GLY A 238 -2.33 -23.40 -4.67
CA GLY A 238 -2.87 -24.49 -5.48
C GLY A 238 -1.84 -25.62 -5.70
N GLY A 239 -0.58 -25.27 -5.91
CA GLY A 239 0.52 -26.24 -5.97
C GLY A 239 0.75 -27.01 -4.66
N LEU A 240 0.55 -26.38 -3.50
CA LEU A 240 0.61 -27.07 -2.20
C LEU A 240 -0.53 -28.09 -2.07
N ALA A 241 -1.76 -27.72 -2.44
CA ALA A 241 -2.91 -28.62 -2.42
C ALA A 241 -2.69 -29.86 -3.31
N VAL A 242 -2.10 -29.68 -4.50
CA VAL A 242 -1.78 -30.79 -5.41
C VAL A 242 -0.76 -31.74 -4.78
N LYS A 243 0.27 -31.21 -4.12
CA LYS A 243 1.27 -32.03 -3.42
C LYS A 243 0.68 -32.88 -2.30
N THR A 244 -0.44 -32.45 -1.71
CA THR A 244 -1.16 -33.19 -0.65
C THR A 244 -2.26 -34.12 -1.18
N GLY A 245 -2.38 -34.25 -2.50
CA GLY A 245 -3.26 -35.24 -3.14
C GLY A 245 -4.55 -34.70 -3.77
N VAL A 246 -4.78 -33.39 -3.75
CA VAL A 246 -5.88 -32.78 -4.52
C VAL A 246 -5.54 -32.89 -6.02
N ALA A 247 -6.45 -33.41 -6.83
CA ALA A 247 -6.17 -33.54 -8.26
C ALA A 247 -6.00 -32.14 -8.92
N PRO A 248 -5.06 -31.93 -9.85
CA PRO A 248 -4.82 -30.62 -10.46
C PRO A 248 -6.06 -29.95 -11.05
N GLU A 249 -6.97 -30.73 -11.65
CA GLU A 249 -8.24 -30.27 -12.21
C GLU A 249 -9.27 -29.83 -11.15
N ARG A 250 -8.99 -30.09 -9.86
CA ARG A 250 -9.81 -29.71 -8.71
C ARG A 250 -9.31 -28.44 -8.01
N VAL A 251 -8.30 -27.78 -8.59
CA VAL A 251 -7.77 -26.50 -8.12
C VAL A 251 -8.41 -25.37 -8.92
N MET A 252 -9.26 -24.59 -8.27
CA MET A 252 -9.95 -23.44 -8.86
C MET A 252 -9.09 -22.19 -8.67
N LEU A 253 -8.24 -21.88 -9.66
CA LEU A 253 -7.52 -20.61 -9.72
C LEU A 253 -8.45 -19.56 -10.31
N CYS A 254 -8.91 -18.63 -9.47
CA CYS A 254 -9.90 -17.63 -9.83
C CYS A 254 -9.36 -16.21 -9.64
N GLU A 255 -9.68 -15.34 -10.57
CA GLU A 255 -9.54 -13.89 -10.43
C GLU A 255 -10.87 -13.28 -9.97
N ASP A 256 -10.87 -12.00 -9.60
CA ASP A 256 -12.08 -11.29 -9.22
C ASP A 256 -13.15 -11.39 -10.33
N GLY A 257 -14.39 -11.65 -9.91
CA GLY A 257 -15.53 -11.83 -10.80
C GLY A 257 -15.67 -13.21 -11.44
N VAL A 258 -14.68 -14.11 -11.33
CA VAL A 258 -14.86 -15.49 -11.78
C VAL A 258 -15.91 -16.20 -10.92
N ALA A 259 -16.91 -16.79 -11.57
CA ALA A 259 -17.97 -17.56 -10.92
C ALA A 259 -17.65 -19.06 -10.96
N VAL A 260 -17.80 -19.73 -9.82
CA VAL A 260 -17.55 -21.17 -9.66
C VAL A 260 -18.82 -21.86 -9.21
N ASP A 261 -19.30 -22.81 -10.01
CA ASP A 261 -20.40 -23.69 -9.67
C ASP A 261 -19.87 -24.83 -8.81
N LEU A 262 -20.58 -25.13 -7.72
CA LEU A 262 -20.36 -26.30 -6.89
C LEU A 262 -21.61 -27.17 -6.93
N ASP A 263 -21.54 -28.27 -7.67
CA ASP A 263 -22.65 -29.22 -7.82
C ASP A 263 -22.16 -30.64 -7.52
N GLY A 264 -22.89 -31.37 -6.67
CA GLY A 264 -22.55 -32.73 -6.26
C GLY A 264 -21.12 -32.91 -5.73
N GLY A 265 -20.54 -31.88 -5.10
CA GLY A 265 -19.16 -31.88 -4.61
C GLY A 265 -18.08 -31.67 -5.68
N VAL A 266 -18.47 -31.20 -6.87
CA VAL A 266 -17.56 -30.89 -7.98
C VAL A 266 -17.58 -29.39 -8.26
N ALA A 267 -16.44 -28.74 -8.06
CA ALA A 267 -16.27 -27.33 -8.41
C ALA A 267 -15.88 -27.18 -9.88
N ARG A 268 -16.49 -26.23 -10.60
CA ARG A 268 -16.11 -25.87 -11.97
C ARG A 268 -16.25 -24.37 -12.18
N ILE A 269 -15.32 -23.78 -12.91
CA ILE A 269 -15.48 -22.40 -13.40
C ILE A 269 -16.67 -22.37 -14.37
N ALA A 270 -17.70 -21.60 -14.02
CA ALA A 270 -18.97 -21.53 -14.74
C ALA A 270 -19.09 -20.27 -15.60
N GLY A 271 -18.31 -19.24 -15.31
CA GLY A 271 -18.30 -18.00 -16.07
C GLY A 271 -17.63 -16.86 -15.32
N GLN A 272 -17.97 -15.64 -15.72
CA GLN A 272 -17.48 -14.41 -15.10
C GLN A 272 -18.63 -13.42 -14.97
N VAL A 273 -18.69 -12.74 -13.83
CA VAL A 273 -19.58 -11.61 -13.61
C VAL A 273 -18.78 -10.31 -13.75
N PRO A 274 -19.39 -9.22 -14.28
CA PRO A 274 -18.73 -7.93 -14.31
C PRO A 274 -18.38 -7.49 -12.89
N CYS A 275 -17.09 -7.32 -12.64
CA CYS A 275 -16.54 -6.70 -11.45
C CYS A 275 -15.51 -5.67 -11.89
N GLY A 276 -15.47 -4.53 -11.21
CA GLY A 276 -14.50 -3.48 -11.50
C GLY A 276 -14.13 -2.76 -10.22
N TYR A 277 -13.04 -2.02 -10.27
CA TYR A 277 -12.62 -1.18 -9.17
C TYR A 277 -13.54 0.04 -9.07
N ILE A 278 -13.92 0.38 -7.84
CA ILE A 278 -14.54 1.66 -7.51
C ILE A 278 -13.46 2.48 -6.80
N TYR A 279 -12.97 3.52 -7.46
CA TYR A 279 -11.97 4.41 -6.89
C TYR A 279 -12.63 5.41 -5.93
N VAL A 280 -11.91 5.74 -4.86
CA VAL A 280 -12.36 6.72 -3.86
C VAL A 280 -11.30 7.81 -3.72
N ASP A 281 -11.69 9.06 -3.94
CA ASP A 281 -10.80 10.23 -3.83
C ASP A 281 -11.51 11.34 -3.04
N GLY A 282 -11.06 11.56 -1.82
CA GLY A 282 -11.70 12.50 -0.90
C GLY A 282 -13.15 12.12 -0.59
N SER A 283 -14.08 13.00 -0.98
CA SER A 283 -15.54 12.77 -0.84
C SER A 283 -16.16 12.07 -2.05
N SER A 284 -15.43 11.95 -3.16
CA SER A 284 -15.92 11.34 -4.40
C SER A 284 -15.74 9.83 -4.36
N VAL A 285 -16.83 9.09 -4.60
CA VAL A 285 -16.85 7.62 -4.64
C VAL A 285 -17.31 7.20 -6.03
N GLY A 286 -16.43 6.54 -6.78
CA GLY A 286 -16.74 6.01 -8.12
C GLY A 286 -16.84 7.05 -9.23
N GLU A 287 -16.52 8.31 -8.96
CA GLU A 287 -16.48 9.37 -9.99
C GLU A 287 -15.20 9.31 -10.83
N ILE A 288 -14.10 8.83 -10.25
CA ILE A 288 -12.84 8.66 -10.96
C ILE A 288 -12.90 7.36 -11.74
N ASP A 289 -12.52 7.43 -13.01
CA ASP A 289 -12.34 6.28 -13.88
C ASP A 289 -10.86 6.06 -14.25
N GLU A 290 -10.59 4.99 -15.01
CA GLU A 290 -9.24 4.70 -15.48
C GLU A 290 -8.69 5.77 -16.45
N ALA A 291 -9.56 6.50 -17.15
CA ALA A 291 -9.13 7.56 -18.07
C ALA A 291 -8.56 8.75 -17.30
N GLU A 292 -9.23 9.18 -16.23
CA GLU A 292 -8.72 10.22 -15.34
C GLU A 292 -7.40 9.80 -14.65
N LEU A 293 -7.30 8.54 -14.20
CA LEU A 293 -6.05 8.03 -13.62
C LEU A 293 -4.90 8.01 -14.64
N LYS A 294 -5.20 7.66 -15.90
CA LYS A 294 -4.23 7.72 -17.00
C LYS A 294 -3.77 9.15 -17.25
N ASP A 295 -4.68 10.11 -17.25
CA ASP A 295 -4.35 11.53 -17.41
C ASP A 295 -3.46 12.04 -16.27
N ARG A 296 -3.78 11.70 -15.02
CA ARG A 296 -2.93 12.00 -13.85
C ARG A 296 -1.53 11.40 -14.01
N ARG A 297 -1.41 10.18 -14.55
CA ARG A 297 -0.12 9.51 -14.77
C ARG A 297 0.70 10.20 -15.87
N ILE A 298 0.09 10.59 -16.98
CA ILE A 298 0.76 11.35 -18.03
C ILE A 298 1.25 12.68 -17.48
N LEU A 299 0.43 13.40 -16.71
CA LEU A 299 0.83 14.66 -16.09
C LEU A 299 2.01 14.49 -15.12
N ALA A 300 2.03 13.40 -14.33
CA ALA A 300 3.09 13.12 -13.36
C ALA A 300 4.42 12.69 -14.01
N GLU A 301 4.37 11.85 -15.05
CA GLU A 301 5.56 11.28 -15.70
C GLU A 301 6.10 12.17 -16.85
N GLU A 302 5.20 12.76 -17.63
CA GLU A 302 5.55 13.44 -18.89
C GLU A 302 5.34 14.96 -18.83
N GLY A 303 4.56 15.47 -17.86
CA GLY A 303 4.19 16.87 -17.74
C GLY A 303 3.11 17.29 -18.76
N PHE A 304 2.88 18.61 -18.86
CA PHE A 304 1.92 19.17 -19.81
C PHE A 304 2.51 20.35 -20.60
N VAL A 305 2.02 20.50 -21.82
CA VAL A 305 2.28 21.65 -22.69
C VAL A 305 0.96 22.25 -23.13
N SER A 306 0.73 23.52 -22.84
CA SER A 306 -0.35 24.29 -23.43
C SER A 306 0.18 25.09 -24.61
N VAL A 307 -0.58 25.13 -25.70
CA VAL A 307 -0.29 25.99 -26.83
C VAL A 307 -1.55 26.75 -27.20
N TYR A 308 -1.51 28.07 -27.23
CA TYR A 308 -2.69 28.89 -27.52
C TYR A 308 -2.46 29.93 -28.61
N ALA A 309 -3.48 30.16 -29.43
CA ALA A 309 -3.51 31.18 -30.47
C ALA A 309 -4.89 31.84 -30.56
N VAL A 310 -4.92 33.11 -30.95
CA VAL A 310 -6.13 33.86 -31.28
C VAL A 310 -6.14 34.05 -32.79
N VAL A 311 -7.24 33.66 -33.45
CA VAL A 311 -7.36 33.67 -34.91
C VAL A 311 -8.66 34.35 -35.33
N GLU A 312 -8.65 34.93 -36.52
CA GLU A 312 -9.86 35.36 -37.23
C GLU A 312 -10.03 34.45 -38.45
N THR A 313 -10.96 33.50 -38.37
CA THR A 313 -11.18 32.48 -39.42
C THR A 313 -11.69 33.09 -40.73
N THR A 314 -12.42 34.21 -40.64
CA THR A 314 -13.01 34.92 -41.80
C THR A 314 -11.93 35.57 -42.67
N THR A 315 -10.92 36.18 -42.05
CA THR A 315 -9.80 36.81 -42.76
C THR A 315 -8.60 35.87 -42.93
N GLY A 316 -8.61 34.73 -42.24
CA GLY A 316 -7.53 33.76 -42.25
C GLY A 316 -6.28 34.24 -41.50
N THR A 317 -6.44 35.13 -40.52
CA THR A 317 -5.31 35.77 -39.83
C THR A 317 -5.11 35.26 -38.42
N ILE A 318 -3.85 35.23 -37.98
CA ILE A 318 -3.48 34.99 -36.58
C ILE A 318 -3.35 36.35 -35.90
N LEU A 319 -4.22 36.62 -34.94
CA LEU A 319 -4.26 37.89 -34.20
C LEU A 319 -3.28 37.91 -33.03
N ALA A 320 -3.06 36.75 -32.39
CA ALA A 320 -2.08 36.59 -31.30
C ALA A 320 -1.60 35.14 -31.18
N GLY A 321 -0.37 34.94 -30.68
CA GLY A 321 0.26 33.63 -30.60
C GLY A 321 0.76 33.09 -31.94
N PRO A 322 1.07 31.78 -32.05
CA PRO A 322 0.95 30.77 -31.00
C PRO A 322 1.93 31.00 -29.83
N HIS A 323 1.46 30.85 -28.60
CA HIS A 323 2.28 30.86 -27.39
C HIS A 323 2.31 29.48 -26.77
N ILE A 324 3.50 29.00 -26.42
CA ILE A 324 3.70 27.69 -25.78
C ILE A 324 4.09 27.92 -24.32
N GLN A 325 3.44 27.18 -23.42
CA GLN A 325 3.80 27.12 -22.01
C GLN A 325 3.90 25.66 -21.59
N ALA A 326 4.96 25.28 -20.88
CA ALA A 326 5.13 23.92 -20.40
C ALA A 326 5.32 23.86 -18.89
N ARG A 327 4.89 22.74 -18.29
CA ARG A 327 5.21 22.41 -16.90
C ARG A 327 5.62 20.95 -16.81
N GLY A 328 6.79 20.71 -16.22
CA GLY A 328 7.32 19.36 -16.04
C GLY A 328 7.80 18.68 -17.33
N VAL A 329 7.86 19.40 -18.46
CA VAL A 329 8.25 18.87 -19.78
C VAL A 329 9.71 19.18 -20.14
N ALA A 330 10.16 20.40 -19.84
CA ALA A 330 11.51 20.89 -20.04
C ALA A 330 11.93 21.75 -18.84
N GLU A 331 13.23 21.99 -18.70
CA GLU A 331 13.77 22.87 -17.63
C GLU A 331 13.36 24.34 -17.83
N ASP A 332 13.20 24.77 -19.08
CA ASP A 332 12.82 26.14 -19.45
C ASP A 332 11.95 26.15 -20.72
N ASP A 333 11.04 27.11 -20.82
CA ASP A 333 10.10 27.27 -21.94
C ASP A 333 10.80 27.72 -23.24
N SER A 334 12.00 28.33 -23.16
CA SER A 334 12.80 28.76 -24.32
C SER A 334 13.13 27.62 -25.28
N VAL A 335 13.15 26.37 -24.79
CA VAL A 335 13.33 25.18 -25.62
C VAL A 335 12.26 25.10 -26.74
N PHE A 336 11.07 25.65 -26.50
CA PHE A 336 9.98 25.66 -27.47
C PHE A 336 10.07 26.83 -28.48
N GLU A 337 10.99 27.78 -28.32
CA GLU A 337 11.20 28.85 -29.32
C GLU A 337 11.65 28.27 -30.68
N GLU A 338 12.37 27.14 -30.66
CA GLU A 338 12.80 26.43 -31.88
C GLU A 338 11.61 25.95 -32.73
N ILE A 339 10.49 25.59 -32.10
CA ILE A 339 9.32 25.00 -32.79
C ILE A 339 8.20 26.02 -33.07
N LEU A 340 8.27 27.22 -32.49
CA LEU A 340 7.28 28.28 -32.71
C LEU A 340 7.08 28.63 -34.21
N PRO A 341 8.14 28.75 -35.04
CA PRO A 341 7.97 29.01 -36.47
C PRO A 341 7.15 27.94 -37.18
N ASP A 342 7.46 26.65 -36.97
CA ASP A 342 6.76 25.55 -37.65
C ASP A 342 5.28 25.46 -37.20
N VAL A 343 4.99 25.73 -35.92
CA VAL A 343 3.61 25.75 -35.41
C VAL A 343 2.84 26.92 -36.02
N THR A 344 3.47 28.08 -36.15
CA THR A 344 2.89 29.27 -36.77
C THR A 344 2.62 29.02 -38.26
N GLU A 345 3.59 28.47 -38.99
CA GLU A 345 3.44 28.13 -40.41
C GLU A 345 2.33 27.11 -40.63
N ALA A 346 2.29 26.04 -39.81
CA ALA A 346 1.26 25.02 -39.91
C ALA A 346 -0.14 25.61 -39.62
N LEU A 347 -0.25 26.54 -38.66
CA LEU A 347 -1.50 27.21 -38.32
C LEU A 347 -1.97 28.14 -39.45
N SER A 348 -1.07 28.97 -40.00
CA SER A 348 -1.35 29.86 -41.13
C SER A 348 -1.78 29.07 -42.37
N ALA A 349 -1.05 28.01 -42.73
CA ALA A 349 -1.40 27.16 -43.86
C ALA A 349 -2.78 26.51 -43.69
N ALA A 350 -3.16 26.14 -42.45
CA ALA A 350 -4.49 25.61 -42.18
C ALA A 350 -5.58 26.68 -42.36
N LEU A 351 -5.35 27.92 -41.92
CA LEU A 351 -6.28 29.04 -42.10
C LEU A 351 -6.50 29.38 -43.58
N GLU A 352 -5.44 29.35 -44.40
CA GLU A 352 -5.51 29.65 -45.85
C GLU A 352 -6.40 28.67 -46.63
N THR A 353 -6.61 27.45 -46.13
CA THR A 353 -7.49 26.47 -46.80
C THR A 353 -8.98 26.85 -46.76
N GLY A 354 -9.36 27.85 -45.95
CA GLY A 354 -10.72 28.41 -45.90
C GLY A 354 -11.80 27.47 -45.34
N LYS A 355 -11.42 26.31 -44.81
CA LYS A 355 -12.32 25.31 -44.19
C LYS A 355 -11.95 25.01 -42.73
N ALA A 356 -11.12 25.84 -42.12
CA ALA A 356 -10.62 25.62 -40.78
C ALA A 356 -11.62 26.10 -39.73
N ASP A 357 -11.97 25.21 -38.82
CA ASP A 357 -12.66 25.53 -37.56
C ASP A 357 -11.65 25.51 -36.38
N ALA A 358 -12.05 26.04 -35.23
CA ALA A 358 -11.19 26.06 -34.04
C ALA A 358 -10.63 24.67 -33.68
N TYR A 359 -11.43 23.60 -33.85
CA TYR A 359 -11.01 22.23 -33.54
C TYR A 359 -9.91 21.70 -34.47
N SER A 360 -10.05 21.90 -35.78
CA SER A 360 -9.05 21.48 -36.77
C SER A 360 -7.73 22.24 -36.59
N LEU A 361 -7.79 23.55 -36.28
CA LEU A 361 -6.61 24.36 -35.95
C LEU A 361 -5.92 23.84 -34.68
N GLN A 362 -6.69 23.51 -33.63
CA GLN A 362 -6.17 22.86 -32.43
C GLN A 362 -5.44 21.55 -32.75
N GLN A 363 -6.00 20.71 -33.62
CA GLN A 363 -5.37 19.46 -34.03
C GLN A 363 -4.07 19.67 -34.80
N VAL A 364 -3.99 20.70 -35.65
CA VAL A 364 -2.77 21.06 -36.38
C VAL A 364 -1.66 21.44 -35.39
N MET A 365 -1.95 22.37 -34.47
CA MET A 365 -0.99 22.78 -33.44
C MET A 365 -0.52 21.59 -32.60
N ARG A 366 -1.45 20.75 -32.15
CA ARG A 366 -1.15 19.55 -31.36
C ARG A 366 -0.24 18.56 -32.09
N ARG A 367 -0.50 18.28 -33.37
CA ARG A 367 0.29 17.31 -34.16
C ARG A 367 1.68 17.84 -34.46
N THR A 368 1.81 19.10 -34.85
CA THR A 368 3.10 19.73 -35.15
C THR A 368 3.98 19.74 -33.90
N LEU A 369 3.43 20.22 -32.78
CA LEU A 369 4.14 20.28 -31.51
C LEU A 369 4.47 18.87 -30.98
N GLY A 370 3.51 17.95 -30.99
CA GLY A 370 3.72 16.57 -30.50
C GLY A 370 4.77 15.80 -31.30
N ARG A 371 4.82 15.98 -32.62
CA ARG A 371 5.85 15.35 -33.47
C ARG A 371 7.24 15.90 -33.18
N TRP A 372 7.35 17.19 -32.90
CA TRP A 372 8.63 17.79 -32.54
C TRP A 372 9.07 17.34 -31.14
N ILE A 373 8.19 17.40 -30.13
CA ILE A 373 8.50 16.95 -28.76
C ILE A 373 8.95 15.48 -28.76
N GLY A 374 8.23 14.61 -29.47
CA GLY A 374 8.58 13.19 -29.55
C GLY A 374 9.92 12.91 -30.23
N ARG A 375 10.35 13.75 -31.19
CA ARG A 375 11.65 13.62 -31.87
C ARG A 375 12.80 14.26 -31.09
N ARG A 376 12.60 15.50 -30.64
CA ARG A 376 13.63 16.35 -30.02
C ARG A 376 13.84 16.05 -28.56
N LEU A 377 12.75 15.92 -27.80
CA LEU A 377 12.78 15.69 -26.35
C LEU A 377 12.61 14.22 -25.99
N ARG A 378 12.14 13.39 -26.94
CA ARG A 378 11.81 11.96 -26.72
C ARG A 378 10.78 11.74 -25.60
N ARG A 379 9.86 12.69 -25.47
CA ARG A 379 8.79 12.69 -24.46
C ARG A 379 7.40 12.67 -25.08
N ARG A 380 6.39 12.36 -24.29
CA ARG A 380 4.97 12.34 -24.72
C ARG A 380 4.07 13.04 -23.70
N PRO A 381 4.26 14.36 -23.49
CA PRO A 381 3.43 15.13 -22.56
C PRO A 381 1.98 15.22 -23.02
N MET A 382 1.11 15.57 -22.09
CA MET A 382 -0.24 16.01 -22.44
C MET A 382 -0.12 17.36 -23.17
N ILE A 383 -0.68 17.45 -24.37
CA ILE A 383 -0.70 18.69 -25.16
C ILE A 383 -2.12 19.22 -25.22
N VAL A 384 -2.32 20.42 -24.68
CA VAL A 384 -3.61 21.11 -24.62
C VAL A 384 -3.59 22.31 -25.57
N PRO A 385 -4.03 22.13 -26.83
CA PRO A 385 -4.16 23.23 -27.77
C PRO A 385 -5.41 24.06 -27.47
N VAL A 386 -5.30 25.38 -27.50
CA VAL A 386 -6.42 26.32 -27.34
C VAL A 386 -6.42 27.28 -28.52
N VAL A 387 -7.52 27.35 -29.24
CA VAL A 387 -7.70 28.32 -30.33
C VAL A 387 -8.92 29.15 -30.00
N ILE A 388 -8.73 30.46 -29.93
CA ILE A 388 -9.81 31.43 -29.68
C ILE A 388 -10.12 32.10 -31.01
N GLU A 389 -11.37 31.99 -31.44
CA GLU A 389 -11.88 32.72 -32.60
C GLU A 389 -12.38 34.09 -32.12
N ALA A 390 -11.86 35.15 -32.73
CA ALA A 390 -12.17 36.54 -32.38
C ALA A 390 -13.31 37.13 -33.21
#